data_AF-A0A7S1MHY1-F1
#
_entry.id   AF-A0A7S1MHY1-F1
#
_cell.length_a   1.000
_cell.length_b   1.000
_cell.length_c   1.000
_cell.angle_alpha   90.00
_cell.angle_beta   90.00
_cell.angle_gamma   90.00
#
_symmetry.space_group_name_H-M   'P 1'
#
loop_
_entity.id
_entity.type
_entity.pdbx_description
1 polymer ?
#
loop_
_entity_poly.entity_id
_entity_poly.type
_entity_poly.pdbx_seq_one_letter_code
_entity_poly.pdbx_strand_id
1 'polypeptide(L)'
;APRLYGVQLADARRDPTLRDHRENLAHTALTTLAARELGVYDRRAGDVRSTELGRIASHYYLTEASMATYAKHLKGDVDDVDVFRIFSLSSEFSRISTRNDELPEVRRLADECPVPIRDPIEAGSGSAAAKINVLLQAYISGLSLEGFNLMSE
;
A
#
# COMPACT_ATOMS: atom_id res chain seq x y z
N ALA A 1 1.24 29.38 10.90
CA ALA A 1 2.62 29.91 10.85
C ALA A 1 3.47 29.02 9.93
N PRO A 2 4.17 29.57 8.91
CA PRO A 2 4.93 28.79 7.92
C PRO A 2 6.02 27.87 8.52
N ARG A 3 6.59 28.24 9.67
CA ARG A 3 7.59 27.43 10.40
C ARG A 3 7.12 26.04 10.79
N LEU A 4 5.82 25.86 11.03
CA LEU A 4 5.25 24.57 11.40
C LEU A 4 5.35 23.54 10.25
N TYR A 5 5.41 24.03 9.01
CA TYR A 5 5.46 23.22 7.79
C TYR A 5 6.87 23.18 7.18
N GLY A 6 7.91 23.48 7.99
CA GLY A 6 9.30 23.45 7.53
C GLY A 6 9.72 24.63 6.65
N VAL A 7 8.87 25.64 6.45
CA VAL A 7 9.22 26.84 5.68
C VAL A 7 9.98 27.82 6.58
N GLN A 8 11.21 28.16 6.19
CA GLN A 8 12.03 29.14 6.91
C GLN A 8 11.43 30.55 6.77
N LEU A 9 11.55 31.38 7.81
CA LEU A 9 11.09 32.77 7.78
C LEU A 9 11.78 33.60 6.70
N ALA A 10 13.02 33.27 6.36
CA ALA A 10 13.76 33.91 5.27
C ALA A 10 13.11 33.61 3.91
N ASP A 11 12.71 32.36 3.67
CA ASP A 11 12.03 31.95 2.44
C ASP A 11 10.62 32.53 2.35
N ALA A 12 9.87 32.56 3.46
CA ALA A 12 8.55 33.18 3.52
C ALA A 12 8.56 34.70 3.31
N ARG A 13 9.70 35.38 3.58
CA ARG A 13 9.90 36.79 3.26
C ARG A 13 10.28 37.02 1.80
N ARG A 14 11.03 36.09 1.20
CA ARG A 14 11.45 36.13 -0.22
C ARG A 14 10.30 35.79 -1.16
N ASP A 15 9.46 34.83 -0.79
CA ASP A 15 8.27 34.41 -1.52
C ASP A 15 7.04 34.46 -0.59
N PRO A 16 6.37 35.62 -0.49
CA PRO A 16 5.18 35.80 0.34
C PRO A 16 4.01 34.91 -0.11
N THR A 17 3.99 34.50 -1.38
CA THR A 17 2.95 33.67 -1.98
C THR A 17 3.24 32.16 -1.90
N LEU A 18 4.45 31.79 -1.49
CA LEU A 18 4.96 30.42 -1.45
C LEU A 18 4.80 29.67 -2.78
N ARG A 19 4.85 30.39 -3.90
CA ARG A 19 4.76 29.81 -5.23
C ARG A 19 5.88 28.81 -5.49
N ASP A 20 7.13 29.19 -5.22
CA ASP A 20 8.30 28.34 -5.46
C ASP A 20 8.23 27.09 -4.58
N HIS A 21 7.77 27.25 -3.34
CA HIS A 21 7.59 26.13 -2.41
C HIS A 21 6.51 25.15 -2.90
N ARG A 22 5.39 25.67 -3.42
CA ARG A 22 4.31 24.83 -3.99
C ARG A 22 4.75 24.13 -5.27
N GLU A 23 5.50 24.80 -6.14
CA GLU A 23 6.07 24.20 -7.35
C GLU A 23 7.04 23.07 -6.99
N ASN A 24 7.90 23.25 -5.97
CA ASN A 24 8.79 22.19 -5.48
C ASN A 24 8.03 20.99 -4.88
N LEU A 25 6.96 21.26 -4.14
CA LEU A 25 6.12 20.20 -3.56
C LEU A 25 5.41 19.39 -4.66
N ALA A 26 4.83 20.08 -5.65
CA ALA A 26 4.22 19.45 -6.82
C ALA A 26 5.25 18.66 -7.64
N HIS A 27 6.44 19.23 -7.86
CA HIS A 27 7.52 18.57 -8.59
C HIS A 27 7.97 17.27 -7.92
N THR A 28 8.08 17.28 -6.58
CA THR A 28 8.42 16.09 -5.80
C THR A 28 7.35 15.01 -5.94
N ALA A 29 6.07 15.38 -5.78
CA ALA A 29 4.95 14.45 -5.92
C ALA A 29 4.85 13.85 -7.32
N LEU A 30 4.94 14.69 -8.37
CA LEU A 30 4.90 14.25 -9.77
C LEU A 30 6.09 13.35 -10.13
N THR A 31 7.27 13.63 -9.57
CA THR A 31 8.44 12.78 -9.76
C THR A 31 8.25 11.41 -9.12
N THR A 32 7.66 11.34 -7.92
CA THR A 32 7.32 10.07 -7.27
C THR A 32 6.31 9.28 -8.08
N LEU A 33 5.23 9.92 -8.57
CA LEU A 33 4.21 9.27 -9.40
C LEU A 33 4.80 8.74 -10.72
N ALA A 34 5.67 9.51 -11.36
CA ALA A 34 6.34 9.10 -12.59
C ALA A 34 7.29 7.91 -12.36
N ALA A 35 8.01 7.87 -11.23
CA ALA A 35 8.87 6.75 -10.87
C ALA A 35 8.10 5.45 -10.60
N ARG A 36 6.80 5.53 -10.32
CA ARG A 36 5.90 4.38 -10.09
C ARG A 36 4.98 4.07 -11.28
N GLU A 37 5.24 4.69 -12.44
CA GLU A 37 4.47 4.48 -13.68
C GLU A 37 2.97 4.85 -13.59
N LEU A 38 2.60 5.67 -12.59
CA LEU A 38 1.22 6.16 -12.38
C LEU A 38 0.91 7.43 -13.19
N GLY A 39 1.94 8.07 -13.73
CA GLY A 39 1.81 9.25 -14.57
C GLY A 39 3.05 9.47 -15.41
N VAL A 40 2.88 10.16 -16.53
CA VAL A 40 4.00 10.65 -17.35
C VAL A 40 4.20 12.11 -17.02
N TYR A 41 5.38 12.47 -16.51
CA TYR A 41 5.73 13.84 -16.15
C TYR A 41 6.89 14.34 -17.00
N ASP A 42 6.64 15.34 -17.84
CA ASP A 42 7.67 16.05 -18.59
C ASP A 42 8.19 17.24 -17.76
N ARG A 43 9.39 17.10 -17.20
CA ARG A 43 10.02 18.13 -16.36
C ARG A 43 10.38 19.41 -17.12
N ARG A 44 10.56 19.34 -18.44
CA ARG A 44 10.96 20.50 -19.26
C ARG A 44 9.74 21.28 -19.73
N ALA A 45 8.71 20.57 -20.16
CA ALA A 45 7.46 21.19 -20.63
C ALA A 45 6.49 21.53 -19.48
N GLY A 46 6.63 20.88 -18.32
CA GLY A 46 5.66 20.97 -17.23
C GLY A 46 4.36 20.22 -17.50
N ASP A 47 4.32 19.37 -18.53
CA ASP A 47 3.14 18.59 -18.92
C ASP A 47 3.02 17.32 -18.08
N VAL A 48 1.78 16.95 -17.74
CA VAL A 48 1.46 15.78 -16.91
C VAL A 48 0.35 15.00 -17.59
N ARG A 49 0.57 13.71 -17.81
CA ARG A 49 -0.43 12.80 -18.38
C ARG A 49 -0.68 11.63 -17.46
N SER A 50 -1.94 11.21 -17.36
CA SER A 50 -2.31 10.01 -16.59
C SER A 50 -2.01 8.74 -17.38
N THR A 51 -1.51 7.72 -16.68
CA THR A 51 -1.47 6.34 -17.20
C THR A 51 -2.74 5.60 -16.80
N GLU A 52 -3.03 4.46 -17.43
CA GLU A 52 -4.18 3.62 -17.02
C GLU A 52 -4.02 3.12 -15.58
N LEU A 53 -2.80 2.77 -15.16
CA LEU A 53 -2.50 2.43 -13.76
C LEU A 53 -2.83 3.60 -12.82
N GLY A 54 -2.46 4.83 -13.20
CA GLY A 54 -2.81 6.03 -12.44
C GLY A 54 -4.31 6.26 -12.31
N ARG A 55 -5.08 5.98 -13.36
CA ARG A 55 -6.55 6.09 -13.32
C ARG A 55 -7.15 5.04 -12.39
N ILE A 56 -6.70 3.79 -12.48
CA ILE A 56 -7.14 2.71 -11.59
C ILE A 56 -6.84 3.09 -10.14
N ALA A 57 -5.62 3.56 -9.85
CA ALA A 57 -5.24 4.03 -8.52
C ALA A 57 -6.20 5.08 -7.96
N SER A 58 -6.53 6.08 -8.79
CA SER A 58 -7.44 7.17 -8.41
C SER A 58 -8.89 6.71 -8.25
N HIS A 59 -9.36 5.76 -9.06
CA HIS A 59 -10.74 5.28 -8.98
C HIS A 59 -11.00 4.41 -7.74
N TYR A 60 -9.99 3.63 -7.33
CA TYR A 60 -10.10 2.70 -6.20
C TYR A 60 -9.43 3.21 -4.92
N TYR A 61 -8.99 4.48 -4.88
CA TYR A 61 -8.32 5.08 -3.72
C TYR A 61 -7.10 4.28 -3.24
N LEU A 62 -6.33 3.74 -4.18
CA LEU A 62 -5.12 2.98 -3.90
C LEU A 62 -3.90 3.89 -3.83
N THR A 63 -2.99 3.58 -2.92
CA THR A 63 -1.73 4.30 -2.79
C THR A 63 -0.78 4.01 -3.95
N GLU A 64 0.15 4.93 -4.22
CA GLU A 64 1.15 4.78 -5.27
C GLU A 64 2.09 3.60 -5.04
N ALA A 65 2.35 3.27 -3.77
CA ALA A 65 3.20 2.16 -3.39
C ALA A 65 2.53 0.81 -3.68
N SER A 66 1.24 0.66 -3.39
CA SER A 66 0.50 -0.58 -3.67
C SER A 66 0.35 -0.84 -5.16
N MET A 67 0.05 0.20 -5.93
CA MET A 67 -0.01 0.06 -7.40
C MET A 67 1.34 -0.31 -8.01
N ALA A 68 2.44 0.17 -7.45
CA ALA A 68 3.78 -0.25 -7.87
C ALA A 68 4.06 -1.73 -7.54
N THR A 69 3.59 -2.22 -6.38
CA THR A 69 3.63 -3.64 -6.04
C THR A 69 2.82 -4.46 -7.03
N TYR A 70 1.59 -4.03 -7.35
CA TYR A 70 0.74 -4.72 -8.31
C TYR A 70 1.35 -4.74 -9.71
N ALA A 71 1.84 -3.61 -10.23
CA ALA A 71 2.49 -3.56 -11.54
C ALA A 71 3.72 -4.48 -11.64
N LYS A 72 4.45 -4.66 -10.54
CA LYS A 72 5.64 -5.53 -10.48
C LYS A 72 5.29 -7.02 -10.47
N HIS A 73 4.23 -7.40 -9.74
CA HIS A 73 3.93 -8.80 -9.43
C HIS A 73 2.77 -9.38 -10.26
N LEU A 74 1.82 -8.57 -10.71
CA LEU A 74 0.66 -8.99 -11.48
C LEU A 74 1.04 -9.15 -12.97
N LYS A 75 1.52 -10.35 -13.32
CA LYS A 75 1.91 -10.74 -14.69
C LYS A 75 0.92 -11.77 -15.27
N GLY A 76 1.10 -12.16 -16.54
CA GLY A 76 0.18 -13.07 -17.23
C GLY A 76 0.05 -14.48 -16.64
N ASP A 77 1.05 -14.94 -15.86
CA ASP A 77 1.13 -16.31 -15.33
C ASP A 77 0.78 -16.40 -13.82
N VAL A 78 0.00 -15.45 -13.30
CA VAL A 78 -0.35 -15.39 -11.87
C VAL A 78 -1.45 -16.43 -11.58
N ASP A 79 -1.18 -17.33 -10.63
CA ASP A 79 -2.15 -18.31 -10.11
C ASP A 79 -3.00 -17.69 -8.98
N ASP A 80 -4.08 -18.36 -8.58
CA ASP A 80 -4.95 -17.87 -7.49
C ASP A 80 -4.17 -17.63 -6.20
N VAL A 81 -3.20 -18.50 -5.88
CA VAL A 81 -2.33 -18.38 -4.71
C VAL A 81 -1.53 -17.07 -4.74
N ASP A 82 -0.99 -16.73 -5.91
CA ASP A 82 -0.23 -15.53 -6.14
C ASP A 82 -1.12 -14.29 -6.11
N VAL A 83 -2.39 -14.36 -6.55
CA VAL A 83 -3.34 -13.24 -6.40
C VAL A 83 -3.55 -12.88 -4.93
N PHE A 84 -3.86 -13.86 -4.08
CA PHE A 84 -4.04 -13.62 -2.64
C PHE A 84 -2.77 -13.05 -2.02
N ARG A 85 -1.61 -13.59 -2.39
CA ARG A 85 -0.32 -13.10 -1.91
C ARG A 85 -0.02 -11.67 -2.33
N ILE A 86 -0.26 -11.32 -3.59
CA ILE A 86 -0.05 -9.97 -4.11
C ILE A 86 -0.97 -8.97 -3.40
N PHE A 87 -2.22 -9.35 -3.16
CA PHE A 87 -3.15 -8.54 -2.38
C PHE A 87 -2.63 -8.30 -0.96
N SER A 88 -2.09 -9.31 -0.30
CA SER A 88 -1.54 -9.19 1.06
C SER A 88 -0.26 -8.34 1.15
N LEU A 89 0.42 -8.07 0.04
CA LEU A 89 1.61 -7.20 -0.03
C LEU A 89 1.28 -5.71 -0.20
N SER A 90 -0.02 -5.37 -0.22
CA SER A 90 -0.49 -4.01 -0.35
C SER A 90 -0.04 -3.12 0.81
N SER A 91 0.42 -1.93 0.46
CA SER A 91 0.97 -0.98 1.43
C SER A 91 -0.10 -0.37 2.36
N GLU A 92 -1.38 -0.49 2.01
CA GLU A 92 -2.51 -0.20 2.89
C GLU A 92 -2.44 -1.03 4.18
N PHE A 93 -1.86 -2.23 4.11
CA PHE A 93 -1.71 -3.13 5.26
C PHE A 93 -0.36 -3.00 5.98
N SER A 94 0.47 -2.01 5.62
CA SER A 94 1.82 -1.83 6.19
C SER A 94 1.86 -1.64 7.72
N ARG A 95 0.72 -1.28 8.33
CA ARG A 95 0.59 -1.10 9.79
C ARG A 95 0.11 -2.37 10.51
N ILE A 96 -0.35 -3.37 9.78
CA ILE A 96 -0.76 -4.66 10.36
C ILE A 96 0.49 -5.43 10.73
N SER A 97 0.50 -6.02 11.92
CA SER A 97 1.58 -6.91 12.36
C SER A 97 1.02 -8.14 13.07
N THR A 98 1.75 -9.24 12.98
CA THR A 98 1.37 -10.49 13.64
C THR A 98 1.97 -10.52 15.03
N ARG A 99 1.11 -10.68 16.04
CA ARG A 99 1.51 -10.79 17.46
C ARG A 99 1.62 -12.26 17.87
N ASN A 100 2.42 -12.54 18.91
CA ASN A 100 2.69 -13.90 19.38
C ASN A 100 1.44 -14.61 19.93
N ASP A 101 0.52 -13.86 20.55
CA ASP A 101 -0.73 -14.35 21.12
C ASP A 101 -1.73 -14.81 20.07
N GLU A 102 -1.69 -14.25 18.86
CA GLU A 102 -2.60 -14.56 17.76
C GLU A 102 -2.06 -15.70 16.84
N LEU A 103 -0.77 -16.04 16.92
CA LEU A 103 -0.13 -17.04 16.06
C LEU A 103 -0.83 -18.41 16.05
N PRO A 104 -1.25 -18.99 17.20
CA PRO A 104 -1.91 -20.29 17.20
C PRO A 104 -3.24 -20.27 16.45
N GLU A 105 -4.02 -19.19 16.59
CA GLU A 105 -5.30 -19.02 15.91
C GLU A 105 -5.11 -18.82 14.41
N VAL A 106 -4.16 -17.96 14.00
CA VAL A 106 -3.84 -17.74 12.57
C VAL A 106 -3.36 -19.03 11.90
N ARG A 107 -2.58 -19.87 12.58
CA ARG A 107 -2.15 -21.18 12.04
C ARG A 107 -3.32 -22.14 11.87
N ARG A 108 -4.21 -22.22 12.85
CA ARG A 108 -5.42 -23.05 12.76
C ARG A 108 -6.29 -22.61 11.57
N LEU A 109 -6.53 -21.31 11.42
CA LEU A 109 -7.31 -20.76 10.31
C LEU A 109 -6.63 -20.99 8.96
N ALA A 110 -5.30 -20.92 8.88
CA ALA A 110 -4.55 -21.21 7.67
C ALA A 110 -4.75 -22.65 7.18
N ASP A 111 -4.86 -23.62 8.09
CA ASP A 111 -5.12 -25.03 7.73
C ASP A 111 -6.57 -25.25 7.23
N GLU A 112 -7.51 -24.39 7.63
CA GLU A 112 -8.93 -24.42 7.21
C GLU A 112 -9.15 -23.64 5.90
N CYS A 113 -8.17 -22.88 5.41
CA CYS A 113 -8.27 -22.05 4.21
C CYS A 113 -8.24 -22.89 2.91
N PRO A 114 -9.10 -22.57 1.92
CA PRO A 114 -9.16 -23.31 0.66
C PRO A 114 -7.94 -23.09 -0.26
N VAL A 115 -7.28 -21.93 -0.17
CA VAL A 115 -6.10 -21.59 -1.00
C VAL A 115 -4.82 -21.65 -0.16
N PRO A 116 -3.81 -22.43 -0.58
CA PRO A 116 -2.56 -22.56 0.17
C PRO A 116 -1.83 -21.24 0.37
N ILE A 117 -1.30 -21.02 1.57
CA ILE A 117 -0.53 -19.82 1.93
C ILE A 117 0.96 -20.17 1.90
N ARG A 118 1.71 -19.50 1.02
CA ARG A 118 3.15 -19.77 0.82
C ARG A 118 4.05 -19.03 1.80
N ASP A 119 3.60 -17.91 2.35
CA ASP A 119 4.40 -17.07 3.24
C ASP A 119 4.42 -17.64 4.68
N PRO A 120 5.54 -17.53 5.41
CA PRO A 120 5.68 -18.12 6.74
C PRO A 120 4.79 -17.40 7.76
N ILE A 121 4.18 -18.17 8.69
CA ILE A 121 3.36 -17.66 9.78
C ILE A 121 4.19 -17.58 11.07
N GLU A 122 4.79 -16.40 11.30
CA GLU A 122 5.71 -16.09 12.40
C GLU A 122 5.39 -14.73 13.04
N ALA A 123 5.93 -14.43 14.22
CA ALA A 123 5.69 -13.12 14.84
C ALA A 123 6.54 -12.02 14.18
N GLY A 124 5.97 -10.82 14.09
CA GLY A 124 6.65 -9.63 13.54
C GLY A 124 6.12 -9.19 12.17
N SER A 125 6.77 -8.19 11.57
CA SER A 125 6.26 -7.55 10.35
C SER A 125 6.45 -8.40 9.08
N GLY A 126 7.35 -9.40 9.12
CA GLY A 126 7.60 -10.30 7.98
C GLY A 126 6.44 -11.23 7.66
N SER A 127 5.55 -11.48 8.63
CA SER A 127 4.40 -12.40 8.50
C SER A 127 3.07 -11.69 8.34
N ALA A 128 3.05 -10.35 8.24
CA ALA A 128 1.81 -9.58 8.10
C ALA A 128 1.05 -10.02 6.83
N ALA A 129 1.76 -10.30 5.73
CA ALA A 129 1.18 -10.79 4.49
C ALA A 129 0.42 -12.12 4.69
N ALA A 130 1.02 -13.08 5.40
CA ALA A 130 0.37 -14.36 5.69
C ALA A 130 -0.92 -14.16 6.51
N LYS A 131 -0.88 -13.30 7.53
CA LYS A 131 -2.05 -12.97 8.35
C LYS A 131 -3.19 -12.37 7.53
N ILE A 132 -2.90 -11.38 6.68
CA ILE A 132 -3.90 -10.74 5.81
C ILE A 132 -4.52 -11.75 4.84
N ASN A 133 -3.71 -12.67 4.29
CA ASN A 133 -4.18 -13.71 3.41
C ASN A 133 -5.16 -14.66 4.13
N VAL A 134 -4.79 -15.15 5.32
CA VAL A 134 -5.67 -15.96 6.18
C VAL A 134 -6.98 -15.23 6.46
N LEU A 135 -6.91 -13.96 6.89
CA LEU A 135 -8.09 -13.17 7.25
C LEU A 135 -9.03 -12.96 6.06
N LEU A 136 -8.50 -12.67 4.87
CA LEU A 136 -9.30 -12.52 3.67
C LEU A 136 -10.02 -13.83 3.30
N GLN A 137 -9.30 -14.96 3.37
CA GLN A 137 -9.88 -16.25 3.07
C GLN A 137 -10.91 -16.69 4.12
N ALA A 138 -10.64 -16.43 5.41
CA ALA A 138 -11.57 -16.68 6.50
C ALA A 138 -12.86 -15.86 6.34
N TYR A 139 -12.75 -14.59 5.93
CA TYR A 139 -13.89 -13.73 5.63
C TYR A 139 -14.74 -14.28 4.47
N ILE A 140 -14.11 -14.67 3.36
CA ILE A 140 -14.81 -15.24 2.20
C ILE A 140 -15.48 -16.58 2.56
N SER A 141 -14.81 -17.38 3.41
CA SER A 141 -15.27 -18.71 3.81
C SER A 141 -16.29 -18.69 4.97
N GLY A 142 -16.51 -17.53 5.60
CA GLY A 142 -17.42 -17.39 6.75
C GLY A 142 -16.93 -18.12 8.01
N LEU A 143 -15.61 -18.26 8.19
CA LEU A 143 -15.04 -18.89 9.38
C LEU A 143 -15.23 -18.00 10.61
N SER A 144 -15.54 -18.61 11.76
CA SER A 144 -15.70 -17.88 13.02
C SER A 144 -14.33 -17.58 13.62
N LEU A 145 -14.03 -16.30 13.82
CA LEU A 145 -12.86 -15.82 14.54
C LEU A 145 -13.17 -15.84 16.05
N GLU A 146 -12.33 -16.47 16.86
CA GLU A 146 -12.52 -16.56 18.31
C GLU A 146 -11.88 -15.34 19.03
N GLY A 147 -10.92 -14.66 18.39
CA GLY A 147 -10.24 -13.46 18.90
C GLY A 147 -10.90 -12.11 18.54
N PHE A 148 -11.24 -11.30 19.54
CA PHE A 148 -11.78 -9.93 19.36
C PHE A 148 -10.86 -8.99 18.57
N ASN A 149 -9.53 -9.14 18.67
CA ASN A 149 -8.58 -8.30 17.94
C ASN A 149 -8.62 -8.58 16.44
N LEU A 150 -8.72 -9.86 16.05
CA LEU A 150 -8.76 -10.30 14.65
C LEU A 150 -10.06 -9.88 13.94
N MET A 151 -11.14 -9.65 14.69
CA MET A 151 -12.40 -9.17 14.12
C MET A 151 -12.44 -7.65 13.87
N SER A 152 -11.49 -6.90 14.43
CA SER A 152 -11.41 -5.44 14.31
C SER A 152 -10.35 -4.95 13.30
N GLU A 153 -9.56 -5.88 12.77
CA GLU A 153 -8.50 -5.66 11.78
C GLU A 153 -8.97 -6.02 10.37
#